data_AF-A0A329T4G4-F1
#
_entry.id   AF-A0A329T4G4-F1
#
_cell.length_a   1.000
_cell.length_b   1.000
_cell.length_c   1.000
_cell.angle_alpha   90.00
_cell.angle_beta   90.00
_cell.angle_gamma   90.00
#
_symmetry.space_group_name_H-M   'P 1'
#
loop_
_entity.id
_entity.type
_entity.pdbx_description
1 polymer ?
#
loop_
_entity_poly.entity_id
_entity_poly.type
_entity_poly.pdbx_seq_one_letter_code
_entity_poly.pdbx_strand_id
1 'polypeptide(L)'
;MTIFAAGIAATAMIASAGFLPTAHGWWDNGHMLVGEVAKQLMNEADVVTIESILSKWNEDFPNTGEITTSAVWMDLIKCTSVSSYCQSPLSSSITSMSDWHYIDLPVNINGEKWEDKDADLTLFEDTMGGEAVSVIEGALKSFKTTKSSWAANLFIRNFIHIFGDLHQPLHTVAGVSEAFPKGDGGGNSEYFVSPCAFSNLHAVWDAAGGLYSLNNWALDIDDFKSTLQSNATELITLLPNISDTIDFSQYENVAYNELYTTLVTNSVLREVILETYSYADTVVYNGLDLNATSSGNYPCPSSSYLAMAGEISQKRIVIGGSRLAVILKHFAAQLRANGLAD
;
A
#
# COMPACT_ATOMS: atom_id res chain seq x y z
N MET A 1 -15.35 -63.71 23.65
CA MET A 1 -14.67 -62.82 24.61
C MET A 1 -13.57 -62.11 23.85
N THR A 2 -13.92 -60.97 23.26
CA THR A 2 -13.10 -60.15 22.38
C THR A 2 -12.23 -59.24 23.26
N ILE A 3 -10.91 -59.34 23.12
CA ILE A 3 -9.96 -58.43 23.80
C ILE A 3 -9.48 -57.44 22.74
N PHE A 4 -9.82 -56.16 22.94
CA PHE A 4 -9.31 -55.04 22.16
C PHE A 4 -7.86 -54.73 22.56
N ALA A 5 -6.95 -54.68 21.58
CA ALA A 5 -5.65 -54.06 21.73
C ALA A 5 -5.67 -52.72 20.98
N ALA A 6 -5.72 -51.62 21.72
CA ALA A 6 -5.58 -50.27 21.19
C ALA A 6 -4.07 -49.96 21.04
N GLY A 7 -3.59 -49.92 19.80
CA GLY A 7 -2.28 -49.37 19.48
C GLY A 7 -2.38 -47.86 19.32
N ILE A 8 -1.78 -47.11 20.24
CA ILE A 8 -1.67 -45.65 20.15
C ILE A 8 -0.58 -45.34 19.11
N ALA A 9 -0.98 -44.87 17.93
CA ALA A 9 -0.05 -44.26 16.98
C ALA A 9 0.29 -42.85 17.47
N ALA A 10 1.45 -42.70 18.10
CA ALA A 10 2.00 -41.39 18.43
C ALA A 10 2.44 -40.70 17.12
N THR A 11 1.60 -39.79 16.62
CA THR A 11 1.97 -38.88 15.54
C THR A 11 2.93 -37.84 16.13
N ALA A 12 4.22 -37.99 15.83
CA ALA A 12 5.21 -36.98 16.17
C ALA A 12 4.92 -35.70 15.37
N MET A 13 4.35 -34.69 16.01
CA MET A 13 4.37 -33.33 15.49
C MET A 13 5.82 -32.85 15.54
N ILE A 14 6.47 -32.87 14.37
CA ILE A 14 7.70 -32.13 14.15
C ILE A 14 7.29 -30.65 14.16
N ALA A 15 7.52 -29.98 15.28
CA ALA A 15 7.48 -28.52 15.34
C ALA A 15 8.67 -28.02 14.52
N SER A 16 8.43 -27.74 13.25
CA SER A 16 9.34 -26.96 12.42
C SER A 16 9.42 -25.57 13.06
N ALA A 17 10.48 -25.32 13.83
CA ALA A 17 10.92 -23.97 14.12
C ALA A 17 11.42 -23.38 12.80
N GLY A 18 10.47 -22.97 11.95
CA GLY A 18 10.76 -22.24 10.72
C GLY A 18 11.34 -20.91 11.14
N PHE A 19 12.58 -20.65 10.70
CA PHE A 19 13.07 -19.28 10.60
C PHE A 19 12.09 -18.55 9.69
N LEU A 20 11.24 -17.71 10.28
CA LEU A 20 10.38 -16.82 9.51
C LEU A 20 11.33 -15.88 8.75
N PRO A 21 11.33 -15.88 7.42
CA PRO A 21 12.10 -14.91 6.66
C PRO A 21 11.73 -13.51 7.12
N THR A 22 12.71 -12.62 7.20
CA THR A 22 12.51 -11.19 7.44
C THR A 22 11.53 -10.68 6.41
N ALA A 23 10.35 -10.28 6.86
CA ALA A 23 9.20 -10.09 6.01
C ALA A 23 9.02 -8.61 5.67
N HIS A 24 8.74 -8.31 4.39
CA HIS A 24 8.76 -6.97 3.82
C HIS A 24 7.74 -6.75 2.65
N GLY A 25 6.46 -7.16 2.78
CA GLY A 25 5.33 -6.75 1.87
C GLY A 25 5.11 -5.23 1.78
N TRP A 26 3.95 -4.67 1.35
CA TRP A 26 3.59 -3.20 1.20
C TRP A 26 4.67 -2.10 1.11
N TRP A 27 5.71 -2.07 1.95
CA TRP A 27 7.09 -1.74 1.52
C TRP A 27 7.38 -2.26 0.11
N ASP A 28 8.56 -2.01 -0.43
CA ASP A 28 8.97 -2.28 -1.81
C ASP A 28 8.14 -3.30 -2.64
N ASN A 29 8.02 -4.55 -2.16
CA ASN A 29 7.25 -5.58 -2.85
C ASN A 29 5.75 -5.28 -3.01
N GLY A 30 5.04 -4.80 -1.99
CA GLY A 30 3.61 -4.56 -2.14
C GLY A 30 3.31 -3.35 -3.03
N HIS A 31 4.09 -2.27 -2.90
CA HIS A 31 4.05 -1.16 -3.86
C HIS A 31 4.31 -1.63 -5.30
N MET A 32 5.38 -2.38 -5.52
CA MET A 32 5.68 -2.93 -6.84
C MET A 32 4.57 -3.85 -7.35
N LEU A 33 3.92 -4.65 -6.50
CA LEU A 33 2.78 -5.47 -6.90
C LEU A 33 1.57 -4.63 -7.31
N VAL A 34 1.26 -3.52 -6.62
CA VAL A 34 0.20 -2.59 -7.06
C VAL A 34 0.52 -2.05 -8.47
N GLY A 35 1.76 -1.59 -8.69
CA GLY A 35 2.22 -1.10 -9.99
C GLY A 35 2.23 -2.19 -11.08
N GLU A 36 2.66 -3.41 -10.76
CA GLU A 36 2.73 -4.53 -11.70
C GLU A 36 1.33 -5.05 -12.07
N VAL A 37 0.41 -5.15 -11.11
CA VAL A 37 -1.00 -5.46 -11.39
C VAL A 37 -1.58 -4.41 -12.33
N ALA A 38 -1.33 -3.12 -12.08
CA ALA A 38 -1.79 -2.06 -12.96
C ALA A 38 -1.21 -2.21 -14.38
N LYS A 39 0.10 -2.43 -14.49
CA LYS A 39 0.81 -2.64 -15.76
C LYS A 39 0.24 -3.82 -16.56
N GLN A 40 -0.04 -4.96 -15.91
CA GLN A 40 -0.58 -6.15 -16.58
C GLN A 40 -2.04 -5.98 -17.04
N LEU A 41 -2.81 -5.09 -16.41
CA LEU A 41 -4.20 -4.79 -16.79
C LEU A 41 -4.33 -3.67 -17.84
N MET A 42 -3.27 -2.91 -18.09
CA MET A 42 -3.25 -1.85 -19.10
C MET A 42 -2.97 -2.40 -20.51
N ASN A 43 -3.40 -1.64 -21.53
CA ASN A 43 -2.98 -1.90 -22.90
C ASN A 43 -1.50 -1.54 -23.09
N GLU A 44 -0.80 -2.32 -23.93
CA GLU A 44 0.63 -2.15 -24.19
C GLU A 44 0.98 -0.70 -24.63
N ALA A 45 0.17 -0.07 -25.47
CA ALA A 45 0.41 1.30 -25.91
C ALA A 45 0.37 2.31 -24.76
N ASP A 46 -0.55 2.14 -23.79
CA ASP A 46 -0.67 3.03 -22.64
C ASP A 46 0.50 2.83 -21.67
N VAL A 47 0.95 1.58 -21.49
CA VAL A 47 2.16 1.26 -20.72
C VAL A 47 3.38 1.95 -21.32
N VAL A 48 3.59 1.80 -22.64
CA VAL A 48 4.69 2.46 -23.35
C VAL A 48 4.63 3.97 -23.19
N THR A 49 3.45 4.59 -23.31
CA THR A 49 3.27 6.02 -23.10
C THR A 49 3.70 6.45 -21.68
N ILE A 50 3.26 5.76 -20.63
CA ILE A 50 3.62 6.09 -19.24
C ILE A 50 5.11 5.89 -18.98
N GLU A 51 5.68 4.75 -19.39
CA GLU A 51 7.09 4.44 -19.17
C GLU A 51 8.03 5.35 -19.98
N SER A 52 7.58 5.87 -21.13
CA SER A 52 8.32 6.90 -21.89
C SER A 52 8.49 8.22 -21.11
N ILE A 53 7.60 8.51 -20.16
CA ILE A 53 7.72 9.65 -19.26
C ILE A 53 8.54 9.30 -18.04
N LEU A 54 8.27 8.14 -17.41
CA LEU A 54 8.95 7.70 -16.18
C LEU A 54 10.47 7.56 -16.37
N SER A 55 10.89 7.01 -17.50
CA SER A 55 12.30 6.71 -17.82
C SER A 55 13.17 7.93 -18.13
N LYS A 56 12.59 9.12 -18.35
CA LYS A 56 13.34 10.36 -18.67
C LYS A 56 14.32 10.81 -17.58
N TRP A 57 14.12 10.34 -16.34
CA TRP A 57 14.96 10.66 -15.18
C TRP A 57 15.67 9.43 -14.60
N ASN A 58 15.99 8.42 -15.43
CA ASN A 58 16.71 7.24 -14.96
C ASN A 58 18.12 7.54 -14.41
N GLU A 59 18.75 8.65 -14.83
CA GLU A 59 20.03 9.08 -14.26
C GLU A 59 19.88 9.59 -12.81
N ASP A 60 18.84 10.38 -12.55
CA ASP A 60 18.55 10.93 -11.22
C ASP A 60 17.85 9.90 -10.31
N PHE A 61 17.03 9.03 -10.88
CA PHE A 61 16.19 8.04 -10.21
C PHE A 61 16.39 6.64 -10.81
N PRO A 62 17.59 6.05 -10.64
CA PRO A 62 17.91 4.76 -11.23
C PRO A 62 16.94 3.68 -10.78
N ASN A 63 16.68 2.74 -11.68
CA ASN A 63 15.81 1.58 -11.49
C ASN A 63 14.35 1.88 -11.13
N THR A 64 13.87 3.13 -11.25
CA THR A 64 12.47 3.51 -10.96
C THR A 64 11.74 4.04 -12.21
N GLY A 65 12.17 3.62 -13.40
CA GLY A 65 11.67 4.10 -14.70
C GLY A 65 10.50 3.34 -15.29
N GLU A 66 10.06 2.25 -14.66
CA GLU A 66 8.91 1.43 -15.08
C GLU A 66 7.71 1.69 -14.17
N ILE A 67 6.47 1.43 -14.61
CA ILE A 67 5.27 1.60 -13.75
C ILE A 67 5.48 0.84 -12.43
N THR A 68 5.88 -0.42 -12.54
CA THR A 68 6.19 -1.32 -11.43
C THR A 68 7.22 -0.74 -10.47
N THR A 69 8.39 -0.31 -10.95
CA THR A 69 9.47 0.13 -10.07
C THR A 69 9.37 1.59 -9.66
N SER A 70 8.60 2.41 -10.37
CA SER A 70 8.28 3.77 -9.93
C SER A 70 7.44 3.78 -8.66
N ALA A 71 6.74 2.68 -8.37
CA ALA A 71 5.91 2.52 -7.17
C ALA A 71 6.69 2.58 -5.87
N VAL A 72 8.03 2.43 -5.87
CA VAL A 72 8.86 2.55 -4.65
C VAL A 72 9.66 3.84 -4.60
N TRP A 73 9.55 4.69 -5.63
CA TRP A 73 10.39 5.86 -5.79
C TRP A 73 10.29 6.84 -4.62
N MET A 74 9.10 7.09 -4.08
CA MET A 74 8.92 8.06 -2.99
C MET A 74 9.64 7.65 -1.70
N ASP A 75 9.66 6.37 -1.38
CA ASP A 75 10.43 5.89 -0.24
C ASP A 75 11.93 5.96 -0.47
N LEU A 76 12.38 5.67 -1.69
CA LEU A 76 13.80 5.74 -2.05
C LEU A 76 14.35 7.17 -2.00
N ILE A 77 13.56 8.20 -2.33
CA ILE A 77 14.04 9.59 -2.31
C ILE A 77 14.13 10.17 -0.90
N LYS A 78 13.43 9.60 0.09
CA LYS A 78 13.52 9.99 1.51
C LYS A 78 14.83 9.56 2.16
N CYS A 79 15.50 8.57 1.58
CA CYS A 79 16.78 8.06 2.04
C CYS A 79 17.80 9.18 2.31
N THR A 80 18.24 9.29 3.57
CA THR A 80 19.34 10.19 3.98
C THR A 80 20.68 9.48 4.07
N SER A 81 20.66 8.15 4.17
CA SER A 81 21.83 7.28 4.26
C SER A 81 21.44 5.82 4.02
N VAL A 82 22.37 5.01 3.50
CA VAL A 82 22.18 3.56 3.36
C VAL A 82 21.96 2.91 4.74
N SER A 83 20.86 2.17 4.88
CA SER A 83 20.46 1.44 6.09
C SER A 83 19.70 0.16 5.74
N SER A 84 19.30 -0.64 6.73
CA SER A 84 18.58 -1.90 6.48
C SER A 84 17.23 -1.74 5.79
N TYR A 85 16.62 -0.56 5.85
CA TYR A 85 15.30 -0.24 5.28
C TYR A 85 15.38 0.88 4.23
N CYS A 86 16.58 1.16 3.73
CA CYS A 86 16.81 2.17 2.70
C CYS A 86 18.17 1.89 2.05
N GLN A 87 18.17 1.21 0.90
CA GLN A 87 19.40 0.78 0.23
C GLN A 87 19.87 1.75 -0.86
N SER A 88 19.16 2.88 -1.07
CA SER A 88 19.51 3.87 -2.09
C SER A 88 20.89 4.49 -1.82
N PRO A 89 21.91 4.28 -2.70
CA PRO A 89 23.22 4.87 -2.52
C PRO A 89 23.23 6.37 -2.81
N LEU A 90 22.23 6.87 -3.55
CA LEU A 90 22.14 8.28 -3.94
C LEU A 90 21.74 9.19 -2.78
N SER A 91 21.07 8.64 -1.75
CA SER A 91 20.65 9.38 -0.53
C SER A 91 20.04 10.75 -0.84
N SER A 92 19.06 10.80 -1.75
CA SER A 92 18.47 12.05 -2.27
C SER A 92 17.92 12.98 -1.17
N SER A 93 17.62 12.46 0.01
CA SER A 93 17.26 13.21 1.23
C SER A 93 16.06 14.16 1.04
N ILE A 94 15.10 13.81 0.17
CA ILE A 94 13.88 14.56 -0.07
C ILE A 94 12.85 14.20 1.01
N THR A 95 13.15 14.57 2.25
CA THR A 95 12.30 14.26 3.41
C THR A 95 11.04 15.13 3.48
N SER A 96 10.98 16.22 2.72
CA SER A 96 9.81 17.14 2.68
C SER A 96 8.54 16.50 2.11
N MET A 97 8.64 15.33 1.48
CA MET A 97 7.50 14.56 0.95
C MET A 97 7.04 13.45 1.90
N SER A 98 7.62 13.33 3.12
CA SER A 98 7.30 12.22 4.03
C SER A 98 5.82 12.18 4.42
N ASP A 99 5.21 13.35 4.61
CA ASP A 99 3.79 13.44 4.98
C ASP A 99 2.84 13.17 3.80
N TRP A 100 3.37 12.95 2.59
CA TRP A 100 2.54 12.65 1.41
C TRP A 100 2.16 11.17 1.33
N HIS A 101 2.77 10.31 2.14
CA HIS A 101 2.56 8.87 2.14
C HIS A 101 1.30 8.43 2.88
N TYR A 102 0.66 9.31 3.64
CA TYR A 102 -0.44 8.93 4.52
C TYR A 102 -1.46 10.05 4.67
N ILE A 103 -2.58 9.68 5.27
CA ILE A 103 -3.55 10.59 5.89
C ILE A 103 -3.92 10.00 7.25
N ASP A 104 -3.95 10.82 8.28
CA ASP A 104 -4.21 10.40 9.65
C ASP A 104 -5.67 10.66 10.03
N LEU A 105 -6.61 9.87 9.48
CA LEU A 105 -7.99 9.91 9.95
C LEU A 105 -8.07 9.28 11.36
N PRO A 106 -8.70 9.92 12.34
CA PRO A 106 -8.70 9.38 13.70
C PRO A 106 -9.54 8.10 13.78
N VAL A 107 -9.02 7.10 14.50
CA VAL A 107 -9.73 5.86 14.84
C VAL A 107 -9.48 5.52 16.30
N ASN A 108 -10.51 5.17 17.07
CA ASN A 108 -10.25 4.72 18.44
C ASN A 108 -9.82 3.26 18.42
N ILE A 109 -8.66 2.99 19.01
CA ILE A 109 -8.09 1.64 19.08
C ILE A 109 -8.98 0.66 19.88
N ASN A 110 -9.82 1.17 20.78
CA ASN A 110 -10.76 0.37 21.56
C ASN A 110 -11.98 -0.12 20.76
N GLY A 111 -12.11 0.27 19.49
CA GLY A 111 -13.22 -0.10 18.61
C GLY A 111 -14.50 0.73 18.81
N GLU A 112 -14.47 1.77 19.64
CA GLU A 112 -15.56 2.74 19.74
C GLU A 112 -15.50 3.75 18.59
N LYS A 113 -16.65 4.29 18.19
CA LYS A 113 -16.71 5.34 17.18
C LYS A 113 -15.93 6.57 17.60
N TRP A 114 -15.18 7.17 16.67
CA TRP A 114 -14.55 8.46 16.88
C TRP A 114 -15.60 9.54 17.10
N GLU A 115 -15.64 10.15 18.29
CA GLU A 115 -16.61 11.20 18.66
C GLU A 115 -18.08 10.87 18.35
N ASP A 116 -18.48 9.60 18.47
CA ASP A 116 -19.81 9.10 18.08
C ASP A 116 -20.19 9.32 16.58
N LYS A 117 -19.22 9.64 15.72
CA LYS A 117 -19.40 9.87 14.28
C LYS A 117 -19.40 8.55 13.50
N ASP A 118 -20.17 8.52 12.42
CA ASP A 118 -20.04 7.48 11.39
C ASP A 118 -18.75 7.74 10.57
N ALA A 119 -18.12 6.68 10.08
CA ALA A 119 -16.95 6.76 9.21
C ALA A 119 -17.37 7.19 7.79
N ASP A 120 -17.73 8.47 7.64
CA ASP A 120 -18.12 9.09 6.38
C ASP A 120 -17.19 10.26 5.99
N LEU A 121 -17.54 11.00 4.94
CA LEU A 121 -16.71 12.10 4.42
C LEU A 121 -16.46 13.23 5.43
N THR A 122 -17.27 13.35 6.48
CA THR A 122 -17.06 14.34 7.54
C THR A 122 -15.82 14.04 8.39
N LEU A 123 -15.37 12.77 8.42
CA LEU A 123 -14.17 12.37 9.17
C LEU A 123 -12.89 13.08 8.67
N PHE A 124 -12.85 13.51 7.41
CA PHE A 124 -11.73 14.29 6.85
C PHE A 124 -11.59 15.67 7.49
N GLU A 125 -12.63 16.19 8.16
CA GLU A 125 -12.56 17.44 8.93
C GLU A 125 -11.75 17.26 10.23
N ASP A 126 -11.62 16.02 10.71
CA ASP A 126 -10.91 15.65 11.93
C ASP A 126 -9.50 15.10 11.68
N THR A 127 -9.00 15.19 10.43
CA THR A 127 -7.67 14.65 10.08
C THR A 127 -6.58 15.21 11.00
N MET A 128 -5.74 14.30 11.52
CA MET A 128 -4.69 14.63 12.49
C MET A 128 -3.34 14.95 11.81
N GLY A 129 -3.23 14.72 10.50
CA GLY A 129 -1.98 14.79 9.75
C GLY A 129 -2.06 14.15 8.37
N GLY A 130 -0.96 14.24 7.63
CA GLY A 130 -0.82 13.67 6.30
C GLY A 130 -1.45 14.49 5.17
N GLU A 131 -0.84 14.37 3.98
CA GLU A 131 -1.14 15.16 2.79
C GLU A 131 -1.43 14.28 1.56
N ALA A 132 -1.51 12.96 1.72
CA ALA A 132 -1.72 12.02 0.61
C ALA A 132 -2.87 12.44 -0.31
N VAL A 133 -4.02 12.82 0.28
CA VAL A 133 -5.23 13.23 -0.44
C VAL A 133 -5.02 14.50 -1.25
N SER A 134 -4.43 15.52 -0.63
CA SER A 134 -4.19 16.81 -1.29
C SER A 134 -3.25 16.64 -2.48
N VAL A 135 -2.26 15.76 -2.34
CA VAL A 135 -1.28 15.45 -3.40
C VAL A 135 -1.92 14.70 -4.57
N ILE A 136 -2.70 13.64 -4.33
CA ILE A 136 -3.31 12.88 -5.43
C ILE A 136 -4.43 13.65 -6.16
N GLU A 137 -5.24 14.42 -5.42
CA GLU A 137 -6.26 15.32 -6.01
C GLU A 137 -5.58 16.44 -6.80
N GLY A 138 -4.48 16.99 -6.28
CA GLY A 138 -3.64 17.99 -6.92
C GLY A 138 -2.96 17.47 -8.19
N ALA A 139 -2.48 16.23 -8.19
CA ALA A 139 -1.89 15.57 -9.34
C ALA A 139 -2.93 15.40 -10.47
N LEU A 140 -4.13 14.88 -10.16
CA LEU A 140 -5.24 14.79 -11.11
C LEU A 140 -5.65 16.16 -11.69
N LYS A 141 -5.71 17.18 -10.83
CA LYS A 141 -5.99 18.56 -11.27
C LYS A 141 -4.93 19.08 -12.24
N SER A 142 -3.66 18.88 -11.90
CA SER A 142 -2.53 19.40 -12.67
C SER A 142 -2.34 18.67 -14.00
N PHE A 143 -2.65 17.37 -14.04
CA PHE A 143 -2.53 16.56 -15.25
C PHE A 143 -3.48 17.00 -16.37
N LYS A 144 -4.58 17.69 -16.05
CA LYS A 144 -5.49 18.28 -17.06
C LYS A 144 -4.77 19.19 -18.06
N THR A 145 -3.77 19.92 -17.60
CA THR A 145 -3.18 21.03 -18.37
C THR A 145 -1.66 21.00 -18.42
N THR A 146 -1.01 20.06 -17.74
CA THR A 146 0.46 20.02 -17.71
C THR A 146 1.04 19.90 -19.12
N LYS A 147 2.03 20.76 -19.41
CA LYS A 147 2.86 20.74 -20.62
C LYS A 147 4.33 20.48 -20.30
N SER A 148 4.64 20.15 -19.05
CA SER A 148 6.00 19.84 -18.59
C SER A 148 6.13 18.34 -18.38
N SER A 149 7.04 17.70 -19.11
CA SER A 149 7.35 16.28 -18.91
C SER A 149 7.94 16.02 -17.52
N TRP A 150 8.64 16.99 -16.94
CA TRP A 150 9.17 16.90 -15.58
C TRP A 150 8.03 16.89 -14.55
N ALA A 151 7.07 17.80 -14.69
CA ALA A 151 5.90 17.83 -13.81
C ALA A 151 5.06 16.55 -13.98
N ALA A 152 4.83 16.12 -15.22
CA ALA A 152 4.11 14.88 -15.48
C ALA A 152 4.80 13.66 -14.87
N ASN A 153 6.13 13.56 -14.98
CA ASN A 153 6.92 12.50 -14.35
C ASN A 153 6.72 12.47 -12.83
N LEU A 154 6.86 13.61 -12.16
CA LEU A 154 6.62 13.70 -10.71
C LEU A 154 5.18 13.34 -10.35
N PHE A 155 4.19 13.84 -11.08
CA PHE A 155 2.78 13.52 -10.79
C PHE A 155 2.50 12.02 -10.94
N ILE A 156 3.02 11.36 -11.98
CA ILE A 156 2.84 9.91 -12.15
C ILE A 156 3.50 9.15 -11.01
N ARG A 157 4.76 9.46 -10.67
CA ARG A 157 5.50 8.77 -9.59
C ARG A 157 4.81 8.90 -8.25
N ASN A 158 4.44 10.14 -7.88
CA ASN A 158 3.72 10.39 -6.63
C ASN A 158 2.37 9.69 -6.64
N PHE A 159 1.62 9.75 -7.74
CA PHE A 159 0.31 9.12 -7.82
C PHE A 159 0.39 7.60 -7.68
N ILE A 160 1.31 6.93 -8.40
CA ILE A 160 1.46 5.47 -8.32
C ILE A 160 1.76 5.02 -6.88
N HIS A 161 2.72 5.68 -6.22
CA HIS A 161 3.12 5.33 -4.86
C HIS A 161 2.01 5.61 -3.83
N ILE A 162 1.53 6.85 -3.77
CA ILE A 162 0.52 7.29 -2.78
C ILE A 162 -0.80 6.54 -2.98
N PHE A 163 -1.20 6.26 -4.23
CA PHE A 163 -2.41 5.48 -4.46
C PHE A 163 -2.27 4.04 -3.96
N GLY A 164 -1.05 3.47 -4.00
CA GLY A 164 -0.71 2.23 -3.30
C GLY A 164 -0.84 2.38 -1.78
N ASP A 165 -0.21 3.38 -1.18
CA ASP A 165 -0.30 3.67 0.26
C ASP A 165 -1.76 3.75 0.73
N LEU A 166 -2.62 4.46 0.01
CA LEU A 166 -4.03 4.63 0.36
C LEU A 166 -4.87 3.34 0.26
N HIS A 167 -4.28 2.22 -0.16
CA HIS A 167 -4.88 0.88 -0.07
C HIS A 167 -4.32 0.05 1.10
N GLN A 168 -3.29 0.53 1.81
CA GLN A 168 -2.76 -0.02 3.06
C GLN A 168 -3.54 0.59 4.25
N PRO A 169 -4.29 -0.21 5.04
CA PRO A 169 -5.13 0.29 6.14
C PRO A 169 -4.48 1.32 7.08
N LEU A 170 -3.24 1.07 7.50
CA LEU A 170 -2.52 1.90 8.46
C LEU A 170 -1.91 3.18 7.87
N HIS A 171 -1.94 3.39 6.55
CA HIS A 171 -1.63 4.68 5.93
C HIS A 171 -2.83 5.63 5.89
N THR A 172 -3.99 5.19 6.37
CA THR A 172 -5.23 5.98 6.36
C THR A 172 -5.71 6.40 7.74
N VAL A 173 -4.98 6.03 8.80
CA VAL A 173 -5.42 6.24 10.18
C VAL A 173 -4.33 6.73 11.13
N ALA A 174 -4.77 7.48 12.13
CA ALA A 174 -4.08 7.63 13.40
C ALA A 174 -4.87 6.89 14.51
N GLY A 175 -4.28 5.84 15.08
CA GLY A 175 -4.86 5.10 16.19
C GLY A 175 -4.81 5.91 17.49
N VAL A 176 -5.97 6.27 18.03
CA VAL A 176 -6.11 7.07 19.24
C VAL A 176 -6.43 6.18 20.44
N SER A 177 -5.71 6.42 21.54
CA SER A 177 -5.92 5.76 22.83
C SER A 177 -5.46 6.66 23.98
N GLU A 178 -5.63 6.23 25.23
CA GLU A 178 -5.07 6.94 26.39
C GLU A 178 -3.53 7.04 26.33
N ALA A 179 -2.87 6.01 25.81
CA ALA A 179 -1.41 6.00 25.62
C ALA A 179 -0.99 6.90 24.44
N PHE A 180 -1.82 6.99 23.41
CA PHE A 180 -1.55 7.73 22.17
C PHE A 180 -2.66 8.75 21.88
N PRO A 181 -2.81 9.82 22.69
CA PRO A 181 -3.88 10.80 22.52
C PRO A 181 -3.73 11.68 21.27
N LYS A 182 -2.58 11.59 20.58
CA LYS A 182 -2.28 12.30 19.33
C LYS A 182 -2.15 11.36 18.13
N GLY A 183 -2.58 10.10 18.28
CA GLY A 183 -2.32 9.06 17.29
C GLY A 183 -1.06 8.25 17.59
N ASP A 184 -1.08 6.99 17.18
CA ASP A 184 0.01 6.02 17.28
C ASP A 184 0.94 6.03 16.04
N GLY A 185 0.71 6.96 15.10
CA GLY A 185 1.42 7.05 13.82
C GLY A 185 1.08 5.89 12.87
N GLY A 186 -0.21 5.54 12.78
CA GLY A 186 -0.68 4.41 11.97
C GLY A 186 -0.12 3.09 12.46
N GLY A 187 -0.07 2.85 13.78
CA GLY A 187 0.49 1.63 14.35
C GLY A 187 2.02 1.60 14.46
N ASN A 188 2.74 2.68 14.11
CA ASN A 188 4.20 2.72 14.26
C ASN A 188 4.65 2.70 15.73
N SER A 189 3.80 3.23 16.63
CA SER A 189 4.05 3.26 18.08
C SER A 189 3.59 1.99 18.79
N GLU A 190 2.90 1.08 18.10
CA GLU A 190 2.38 -0.17 18.66
C GLU A 190 3.45 -1.28 18.55
N TYR A 191 4.47 -1.22 19.42
CA TYR A 191 5.64 -2.12 19.38
C TYR A 191 5.37 -3.50 19.97
N PHE A 192 5.98 -4.53 19.38
CA PHE A 192 5.92 -5.90 19.90
C PHE A 192 7.15 -6.30 20.74
N VAL A 193 7.01 -7.34 21.55
CA VAL A 193 8.09 -7.88 22.39
C VAL A 193 9.06 -8.73 21.56
N SER A 194 10.36 -8.42 21.57
CA SER A 194 11.36 -9.26 20.90
C SER A 194 11.38 -10.69 21.50
N PRO A 195 11.43 -11.77 20.69
CA PRO A 195 11.68 -11.80 19.25
C PRO A 195 10.42 -12.06 18.38
N CYS A 196 9.54 -11.07 18.20
CA CYS A 196 8.51 -11.15 17.15
C CYS A 196 9.11 -11.00 15.75
N ALA A 197 8.40 -11.52 14.74
CA ALA A 197 8.80 -11.43 13.33
C ALA A 197 8.87 -9.98 12.81
N PHE A 198 8.08 -9.09 13.42
CA PHE A 198 8.01 -7.66 13.10
C PHE A 198 8.17 -6.84 14.37
N SER A 199 8.69 -5.61 14.22
CA SER A 199 8.95 -4.71 15.36
C SER A 199 7.71 -4.01 15.89
N ASN A 200 6.79 -3.62 15.01
CA ASN A 200 5.56 -2.92 15.36
C ASN A 200 4.42 -3.31 14.42
N LEU A 201 3.21 -2.85 14.76
CA LEU A 201 1.99 -3.13 14.00
C LEU A 201 2.08 -2.63 12.55
N HIS A 202 2.57 -1.40 12.35
CA HIS A 202 2.70 -0.83 11.01
C HIS A 202 3.51 -1.78 10.10
N ALA A 203 4.67 -2.24 10.57
CA ALA A 203 5.54 -3.17 9.85
C ALA A 203 4.87 -4.52 9.50
N VAL A 204 3.86 -4.98 10.22
CA VAL A 204 3.12 -6.21 9.87
C VAL A 204 2.28 -5.99 8.62
N TRP A 205 1.55 -4.88 8.60
CA TRP A 205 0.67 -4.51 7.50
C TRP A 205 1.48 -4.03 6.32
N ASP A 206 2.45 -3.18 6.58
CA ASP A 206 3.50 -2.87 5.64
C ASP A 206 4.19 -4.11 5.16
N ALA A 207 4.22 -5.25 5.86
CA ALA A 207 4.80 -6.47 5.32
C ALA A 207 3.81 -7.42 4.62
N ALA A 208 2.56 -7.01 4.41
CA ALA A 208 1.47 -7.85 3.93
C ALA A 208 1.36 -9.18 4.71
N GLY A 209 1.45 -9.12 6.04
CA GLY A 209 1.48 -10.32 6.91
C GLY A 209 2.69 -11.23 6.69
N GLY A 210 3.68 -10.77 5.92
CA GLY A 210 4.88 -11.50 5.52
C GLY A 210 4.80 -12.30 4.23
N LEU A 211 3.73 -12.15 3.45
CA LEU A 211 3.55 -12.92 2.21
C LEU A 211 4.53 -12.54 1.09
N TYR A 212 4.88 -11.26 0.96
CA TYR A 212 5.60 -10.74 -0.20
C TYR A 212 6.93 -10.11 0.18
N SER A 213 8.01 -10.90 0.25
CA SER A 213 9.30 -10.45 0.79
C SER A 213 10.46 -10.77 -0.15
N LEU A 214 10.33 -10.42 -1.44
CA LEU A 214 11.27 -10.87 -2.48
C LEU A 214 12.57 -10.07 -2.52
N ASN A 215 12.55 -8.79 -2.14
CA ASN A 215 13.62 -7.87 -2.52
C ASN A 215 14.47 -7.32 -1.38
N ASN A 216 13.99 -7.35 -0.12
CA ASN A 216 14.71 -6.79 1.04
C ASN A 216 15.33 -5.40 0.72
N TRP A 217 14.51 -4.50 0.17
CA TRP A 217 14.93 -3.14 -0.20
C TRP A 217 15.91 -3.04 -1.39
N ALA A 218 16.11 -4.11 -2.16
CA ALA A 218 16.98 -4.10 -3.33
C ALA A 218 16.42 -3.15 -4.41
N LEU A 219 17.31 -2.27 -4.90
CA LEU A 219 17.02 -1.31 -5.96
C LEU A 219 16.94 -1.97 -7.34
N ASP A 220 17.71 -3.03 -7.55
CA ASP A 220 17.67 -3.82 -8.77
C ASP A 220 16.68 -4.97 -8.57
N ILE A 221 15.79 -5.14 -9.55
CA ILE A 221 14.73 -6.13 -9.48
C ILE A 221 15.02 -7.37 -10.32
N ASP A 222 16.08 -7.39 -11.13
CA ASP A 222 16.30 -8.42 -12.14
C ASP A 222 16.25 -9.85 -11.58
N ASP A 223 16.82 -10.06 -10.38
CA ASP A 223 16.84 -11.36 -9.70
C ASP A 223 15.46 -11.88 -9.29
N PHE A 224 14.48 -10.99 -9.06
CA PHE A 224 13.14 -11.37 -8.60
C PHE A 224 12.00 -10.88 -9.51
N LYS A 225 12.29 -10.18 -10.60
CA LYS A 225 11.31 -9.58 -11.53
C LYS A 225 10.30 -10.62 -12.03
N SER A 226 10.78 -11.80 -12.43
CA SER A 226 9.92 -12.89 -12.90
C SER A 226 8.95 -13.39 -11.81
N THR A 227 9.39 -13.45 -10.56
CA THR A 227 8.57 -13.87 -9.43
C THR A 227 7.54 -12.79 -9.09
N LEU A 228 7.96 -11.52 -9.07
CA LEU A 228 7.06 -10.37 -8.88
C LEU A 228 5.94 -10.35 -9.94
N GLN A 229 6.30 -10.55 -11.21
CA GLN A 229 5.34 -10.61 -12.32
C GLN A 229 4.36 -11.78 -12.16
N SER A 230 4.87 -12.97 -11.80
CA SER A 230 4.03 -14.15 -11.55
C SER A 230 3.08 -13.93 -10.36
N ASN A 231 3.55 -13.30 -9.28
CA ASN A 231 2.72 -12.97 -8.12
C ASN A 231 1.60 -11.99 -8.50
N ALA A 232 1.90 -10.97 -9.31
CA ALA A 232 0.87 -10.06 -9.81
C ALA A 232 -0.15 -10.77 -10.71
N THR A 233 0.30 -11.68 -11.58
CA THR A 233 -0.61 -12.51 -12.39
C THR A 233 -1.53 -13.37 -11.51
N GLU A 234 -1.00 -13.99 -10.46
CA GLU A 234 -1.79 -14.77 -9.51
C GLU A 234 -2.80 -13.90 -8.77
N LEU A 235 -2.38 -12.72 -8.28
CA LEU A 235 -3.25 -11.76 -7.63
C LEU A 235 -4.42 -11.33 -8.52
N ILE A 236 -4.17 -11.05 -9.81
CA ILE A 236 -5.21 -10.69 -10.79
C ILE A 236 -6.30 -11.75 -10.88
N THR A 237 -5.99 -13.04 -10.68
CA THR A 237 -6.99 -14.11 -10.70
C THR A 237 -8.02 -14.01 -9.56
N LEU A 238 -7.73 -13.22 -8.51
CA LEU A 238 -8.64 -12.99 -7.40
C LEU A 238 -9.76 -12.01 -7.75
N LEU A 239 -9.54 -11.09 -8.71
CA LEU A 239 -10.47 -9.99 -9.02
C LEU A 239 -11.92 -10.45 -9.24
N PRO A 240 -12.22 -11.52 -10.01
CA PRO A 240 -13.61 -11.96 -10.22
C PRO A 240 -14.34 -12.38 -8.94
N ASN A 241 -13.61 -12.69 -7.87
CA ASN A 241 -14.15 -13.15 -6.59
C ASN A 241 -14.07 -12.10 -5.48
N ILE A 242 -13.54 -10.90 -5.78
CA ILE A 242 -13.46 -9.79 -4.85
C ILE A 242 -14.60 -8.82 -5.17
N SER A 243 -15.35 -8.43 -4.14
CA SER A 243 -16.35 -7.37 -4.27
C SER A 243 -15.66 -6.01 -4.21
N ASP A 244 -15.47 -5.36 -5.36
CA ASP A 244 -15.11 -3.94 -5.45
C ASP A 244 -16.39 -3.11 -5.57
N THR A 245 -16.75 -2.37 -4.52
CA THR A 245 -18.00 -1.58 -4.50
C THR A 245 -17.86 -0.24 -5.21
N ILE A 246 -16.64 0.30 -5.33
CA ILE A 246 -16.36 1.57 -5.99
C ILE A 246 -16.13 1.36 -7.50
N ASP A 247 -15.62 0.18 -7.88
CA ASP A 247 -15.44 -0.33 -9.23
C ASP A 247 -15.02 0.73 -10.25
N PHE A 248 -13.71 0.92 -10.41
CA PHE A 248 -13.18 1.92 -11.34
C PHE A 248 -13.40 1.54 -12.81
N SER A 249 -13.79 0.30 -13.14
CA SER A 249 -14.04 -0.11 -14.53
C SER A 249 -15.17 0.72 -15.17
N GLN A 250 -16.11 1.21 -14.37
CA GLN A 250 -17.17 2.10 -14.83
C GLN A 250 -16.65 3.45 -15.37
N TYR A 251 -15.43 3.84 -15.00
CA TYR A 251 -14.77 5.08 -15.45
C TYR A 251 -13.76 4.86 -16.58
N GLU A 252 -13.66 3.64 -17.13
CA GLU A 252 -12.61 3.30 -18.08
C GLU A 252 -12.69 4.10 -19.40
N ASN A 253 -13.89 4.49 -19.82
CA ASN A 253 -14.14 5.10 -21.13
C ASN A 253 -14.75 6.51 -21.05
N VAL A 254 -14.68 7.17 -19.90
CA VAL A 254 -15.17 8.56 -19.73
C VAL A 254 -14.14 9.57 -20.23
N ALA A 255 -14.52 10.86 -20.32
CA ALA A 255 -13.54 11.92 -20.59
C ALA A 255 -12.70 12.22 -19.33
N TYR A 256 -11.46 12.70 -19.50
CA TYR A 256 -10.59 13.02 -18.36
C TYR A 256 -11.20 14.04 -17.37
N ASN A 257 -11.95 15.02 -17.88
CA ASN A 257 -12.65 15.98 -17.02
C ASN A 257 -13.79 15.35 -16.21
N GLU A 258 -14.44 14.33 -16.76
CA GLU A 258 -15.48 13.56 -16.07
C GLU A 258 -14.83 12.69 -14.99
N LEU A 259 -13.75 11.97 -15.32
CA LEU A 259 -12.95 11.23 -14.33
C LEU A 259 -12.52 12.14 -13.18
N TYR A 260 -11.96 13.31 -13.46
CA TYR A 260 -11.58 14.27 -12.43
C TYR A 260 -12.77 14.69 -11.58
N THR A 261 -13.91 14.99 -12.20
CA THR A 261 -15.10 15.44 -11.47
C THR A 261 -15.55 14.33 -10.52
N THR A 262 -15.59 13.09 -10.98
CA THR A 262 -15.95 11.94 -10.14
C THR A 262 -14.94 11.70 -9.01
N LEU A 263 -13.66 11.57 -9.35
CA LEU A 263 -12.60 11.22 -8.40
C LEU A 263 -12.37 12.32 -7.35
N VAL A 264 -12.42 13.59 -7.75
CA VAL A 264 -12.06 14.73 -6.89
C VAL A 264 -13.30 15.48 -6.42
N THR A 265 -14.15 15.95 -7.34
CA THR A 265 -15.30 16.82 -6.99
C THR A 265 -16.42 16.06 -6.29
N ASN A 266 -16.67 14.81 -6.71
CA ASN A 266 -17.64 13.92 -6.08
C ASN A 266 -16.99 12.99 -5.05
N SER A 267 -15.73 13.25 -4.68
CA SER A 267 -15.04 12.61 -3.56
C SER A 267 -14.83 11.09 -3.63
N VAL A 268 -14.90 10.47 -4.82
CA VAL A 268 -14.67 9.02 -4.94
C VAL A 268 -13.27 8.60 -4.45
N LEU A 269 -12.24 9.44 -4.59
CA LEU A 269 -10.94 9.14 -3.97
C LEU A 269 -10.98 9.10 -2.45
N ARG A 270 -11.80 9.94 -1.83
CA ARG A 270 -11.98 9.94 -0.37
C ARG A 270 -12.79 8.73 0.08
N GLU A 271 -13.74 8.27 -0.74
CA GLU A 271 -14.45 7.00 -0.51
C GLU A 271 -13.51 5.79 -0.56
N VAL A 272 -12.53 5.76 -1.48
CA VAL A 272 -11.47 4.73 -1.49
C VAL A 272 -10.70 4.70 -0.18
N ILE A 273 -10.39 5.87 0.38
CA ILE A 273 -9.69 6.01 1.66
C ILE A 273 -10.56 5.53 2.80
N LEU A 274 -11.86 5.89 2.83
CA LEU A 274 -12.80 5.40 3.85
C LEU A 274 -13.00 3.88 3.77
N GLU A 275 -13.00 3.30 2.56
CA GLU A 275 -13.02 1.85 2.38
C GLU A 275 -11.77 1.21 3.00
N THR A 276 -10.58 1.76 2.76
CA THR A 276 -9.32 1.29 3.38
C THR A 276 -9.32 1.49 4.90
N TYR A 277 -9.75 2.67 5.37
CA TYR A 277 -9.92 3.04 6.78
C TYR A 277 -10.76 2.01 7.54
N SER A 278 -11.85 1.53 6.92
CA SER A 278 -12.76 0.57 7.56
C SER A 278 -12.07 -0.72 8.01
N TYR A 279 -10.99 -1.14 7.32
CA TYR A 279 -10.19 -2.29 7.76
C TYR A 279 -9.41 -1.98 9.03
N ALA A 280 -8.90 -0.75 9.18
CA ALA A 280 -8.24 -0.32 10.40
C ALA A 280 -9.21 -0.31 11.59
N ASP A 281 -10.39 0.28 11.39
CA ASP A 281 -11.45 0.40 12.37
C ASP A 281 -12.02 -0.96 12.82
N THR A 282 -12.22 -1.89 11.88
CA THR A 282 -12.95 -3.14 12.18
C THR A 282 -12.07 -4.38 12.35
N VAL A 283 -10.86 -4.39 11.77
CA VAL A 283 -10.02 -5.59 11.67
C VAL A 283 -8.63 -5.41 12.26
N VAL A 284 -7.91 -4.34 11.91
CA VAL A 284 -6.49 -4.17 12.26
C VAL A 284 -6.31 -4.14 13.78
N TYR A 285 -6.86 -3.13 14.46
CA TYR A 285 -6.67 -2.97 15.89
C TYR A 285 -7.44 -4.01 16.71
N ASN A 286 -8.66 -4.33 16.29
CA ASN A 286 -9.52 -5.32 16.94
C ASN A 286 -8.93 -6.75 16.92
N GLY A 287 -8.09 -7.07 15.94
CA GLY A 287 -7.45 -8.38 15.82
C GLY A 287 -6.22 -8.58 16.72
N LEU A 288 -5.74 -7.54 17.39
CA LEU A 288 -4.49 -7.57 18.17
C LEU A 288 -4.72 -7.81 19.66
N ASP A 289 -3.75 -8.49 20.28
CA ASP A 289 -3.63 -8.48 21.73
C ASP A 289 -2.95 -7.19 22.18
N LEU A 290 -3.76 -6.18 22.52
CA LEU A 290 -3.27 -4.89 23.00
C LEU A 290 -3.09 -4.86 24.53
N ASN A 291 -2.93 -6.01 25.18
CA ASN A 291 -2.52 -6.06 26.58
C ASN A 291 -1.01 -5.86 26.67
N ALA A 292 -0.60 -4.61 26.94
CA ALA A 292 0.80 -4.27 27.12
C ALA A 292 1.46 -5.17 28.19
N THR A 293 2.59 -5.76 27.83
CA THR A 293 3.43 -6.52 28.75
C THR A 293 4.10 -5.60 29.77
N SER A 294 4.84 -6.17 30.73
CA SER A 294 5.59 -5.38 31.70
C SER A 294 6.64 -4.43 31.09
N SER A 295 7.02 -4.63 29.82
CA SER A 295 7.91 -3.72 29.10
C SER A 295 7.19 -2.54 28.44
N GLY A 296 5.85 -2.51 28.44
CA GLY A 296 5.05 -1.55 27.68
C GLY A 296 4.81 -1.93 26.21
N ASN A 297 5.39 -3.02 25.73
CA ASN A 297 5.18 -3.54 24.36
C ASN A 297 4.13 -4.64 24.37
N TYR A 298 3.55 -4.94 23.20
CA TYR A 298 2.52 -5.95 23.03
C TYR A 298 3.07 -7.34 22.70
N PRO A 299 2.31 -8.42 23.00
CA PRO A 299 2.61 -9.76 22.54
C PRO A 299 2.77 -9.85 21.01
N CYS A 300 3.47 -10.88 20.53
CA CYS A 300 3.56 -11.12 19.09
C CYS A 300 2.17 -11.37 18.49
N PRO A 301 1.89 -10.84 17.29
CA PRO A 301 0.71 -11.22 16.54
C PRO A 301 0.64 -12.73 16.35
N SER A 302 -0.55 -13.30 16.48
CA SER A 302 -0.76 -14.72 16.25
C SER A 302 -0.54 -15.07 14.77
N SER A 303 -0.29 -16.34 14.47
CA SER A 303 -0.23 -16.81 13.08
C SER A 303 -1.55 -16.57 12.33
N SER A 304 -2.70 -16.64 13.01
CA SER A 304 -4.00 -16.34 12.41
C SER A 304 -4.15 -14.85 12.07
N TYR A 305 -3.58 -13.96 12.89
CA TYR A 305 -3.56 -12.53 12.59
C TYR A 305 -2.68 -12.23 11.37
N LEU A 306 -1.47 -12.81 11.32
CA LEU A 306 -0.57 -12.63 10.16
C LEU A 306 -1.19 -13.16 8.86
N ALA A 307 -1.86 -14.32 8.91
CA ALA A 307 -2.56 -14.87 7.75
C ALA A 307 -3.72 -13.97 7.29
N MET A 308 -4.50 -13.43 8.23
CA MET A 308 -5.57 -12.48 7.93
C MET A 308 -5.04 -11.19 7.31
N ALA A 309 -3.97 -10.61 7.87
CA ALA A 309 -3.32 -9.40 7.34
C ALA A 309 -2.81 -9.64 5.92
N GLY A 310 -2.25 -10.82 5.66
CA GLY A 310 -1.84 -11.26 4.33
C GLY A 310 -3.00 -11.35 3.34
N GLU A 311 -4.09 -12.04 3.69
CA GLU A 311 -5.26 -12.18 2.82
C GLU A 311 -5.90 -10.83 2.47
N ILE A 312 -6.02 -9.94 3.46
CA ILE A 312 -6.55 -8.59 3.23
C ILE A 312 -5.60 -7.80 2.33
N SER A 313 -4.29 -7.87 2.59
CA SER A 313 -3.28 -7.18 1.78
C SER A 313 -3.32 -7.64 0.32
N GLN A 314 -3.47 -8.94 0.04
CA GLN A 314 -3.63 -9.45 -1.32
C GLN A 314 -4.82 -8.80 -2.05
N LYS A 315 -5.98 -8.72 -1.37
CA LYS A 315 -7.19 -8.10 -1.93
C LYS A 315 -6.98 -6.61 -2.18
N ARG A 316 -6.39 -5.90 -1.21
CA ARG A 316 -6.12 -4.47 -1.32
C ARG A 316 -5.09 -4.13 -2.40
N ILE A 317 -4.02 -4.93 -2.53
CA ILE A 317 -3.01 -4.78 -3.58
C ILE A 317 -3.66 -4.94 -4.97
N VAL A 318 -4.45 -6.00 -5.18
CA VAL A 318 -5.03 -6.24 -6.50
C VAL A 318 -6.14 -5.23 -6.85
N ILE A 319 -6.95 -4.80 -5.88
CA ILE A 319 -7.93 -3.71 -6.07
C ILE A 319 -7.20 -2.39 -6.36
N GLY A 320 -6.16 -2.06 -5.59
CA GLY A 320 -5.35 -0.86 -5.82
C GLY A 320 -4.75 -0.84 -7.22
N GLY A 321 -4.18 -1.96 -7.65
CA GLY A 321 -3.61 -2.10 -9.00
C GLY A 321 -4.66 -2.01 -10.11
N SER A 322 -5.84 -2.63 -9.96
CA SER A 322 -6.91 -2.57 -10.96
C SER A 322 -7.48 -1.16 -11.12
N ARG A 323 -7.69 -0.45 -10.00
CA ARG A 323 -8.13 0.95 -10.01
C ARG A 323 -7.04 1.87 -10.57
N LEU A 324 -5.77 1.63 -10.23
CA LEU A 324 -4.63 2.38 -10.76
C LEU A 324 -4.50 2.21 -12.28
N ALA A 325 -4.75 1.02 -12.84
CA ALA A 325 -4.72 0.77 -14.28
C ALA A 325 -5.66 1.73 -15.05
N VAL A 326 -6.87 1.95 -14.53
CA VAL A 326 -7.84 2.88 -15.13
C VAL A 326 -7.30 4.31 -15.10
N ILE A 327 -6.74 4.75 -13.98
CA ILE A 327 -6.19 6.11 -13.85
C ILE A 327 -4.99 6.32 -14.77
N LEU A 328 -4.09 5.33 -14.87
CA LEU A 328 -2.91 5.40 -15.73
C LEU A 328 -3.28 5.37 -17.22
N LYS A 329 -4.33 4.65 -17.62
CA LYS A 329 -4.91 4.75 -18.98
C LYS A 329 -5.30 6.20 -19.30
N HIS A 330 -5.97 6.88 -18.36
CA HIS A 330 -6.35 8.28 -18.49
C HIS A 330 -5.13 9.22 -18.54
N PHE A 331 -4.10 8.95 -17.74
CA PHE A 331 -2.83 9.70 -17.81
C PHE A 331 -2.14 9.50 -19.17
N ALA A 332 -2.09 8.29 -19.69
CA ALA A 332 -1.53 8.01 -21.01
C ALA A 332 -2.27 8.77 -22.13
N ALA A 333 -3.60 8.80 -22.08
CA ALA A 333 -4.40 9.60 -23.01
C ALA A 333 -4.11 11.11 -22.88
N GLN A 334 -3.99 11.64 -21.66
CA GLN A 334 -3.65 13.05 -21.45
C GLN A 334 -2.23 13.40 -21.90
N LEU A 335 -1.25 12.52 -21.70
CA LEU A 335 0.12 12.75 -22.18
C LEU A 335 0.17 12.91 -23.70
N ARG A 336 -0.51 12.02 -24.43
CA ARG A 336 -0.64 12.10 -25.89
C ARG A 336 -1.40 13.36 -26.33
N ALA A 337 -2.55 13.63 -25.72
CA ALA A 337 -3.34 14.82 -26.01
C ALA A 337 -2.56 16.13 -25.72
N ASN A 338 -1.65 16.10 -24.74
CA ASN A 338 -0.82 17.25 -24.38
C ASN A 338 0.47 17.37 -25.18
N GLY A 339 0.79 16.41 -26.06
CA GLY A 339 2.02 16.38 -26.86
C GLY A 339 3.27 16.07 -26.06
N LEU A 340 3.13 15.30 -24.97
CA LEU A 340 4.23 14.92 -24.07
C LEU A 340 4.79 13.52 -24.36
N ALA A 341 4.03 12.70 -25.07
CA ALA A 341 4.37 11.36 -25.53
C ALA A 341 3.63 11.08 -26.85
N ASP A 342 4.17 10.15 -27.64
CA ASP A 342 3.63 9.73 -28.93
C ASP A 342 2.48 8.72 -28.80
#